data_AF-A0AAD1R2T9-F1
#
_entry.id   AF-A0AAD1R2T9-F1
#
_cell.length_a   1.000
_cell.length_b   1.000
_cell.length_c   1.000
_cell.angle_alpha   90.00
_cell.angle_beta   90.00
_cell.angle_gamma   90.00
#
_symmetry.space_group_name_H-M   'P 1'
#
loop_
_entity.id
_entity.type
_entity.pdbx_description
1 polymer ?
#
loop_
_entity_poly.entity_id
_entity_poly.type
_entity_poly.pdbx_seq_one_letter_code
_entity_poly.pdbx_strand_id
1 'polypeptide(L)'
;MMLIDRIHRIPKPTYLPDSTPRDVLFRTHFFHIKELVLKASRTREQPLEDYPGVKLFNDLSAATLKKRRTYHQVAEALRQHGTKYRWGYPTKMLVQHGGTLRPISTPEEGIKLLKEWNIPIPPTEPHKHPIRKTAQEWSKVRKRLT
;
A
#
# COMPACT_ATOMS: atom_id res chain seq x y z
N MET A 1 10.86 25.21 -2.25
CA MET A 1 9.48 25.56 -2.67
C MET A 1 8.77 24.32 -3.18
N MET A 2 7.52 24.07 -2.81
CA MET A 2 6.74 22.93 -3.31
C MET A 2 6.07 23.32 -4.63
N LEU A 3 6.46 22.66 -5.73
CA LEU A 3 5.84 22.85 -7.04
C LEU A 3 4.96 21.63 -7.37
N ILE A 4 3.69 21.88 -7.68
CA ILE A 4 2.68 20.86 -7.98
C ILE A 4 2.35 20.92 -9.46
N ASP A 5 2.56 19.82 -10.18
CA ASP A 5 2.24 19.71 -11.61
C ASP A 5 0.73 19.52 -11.82
N ARG A 6 0.10 18.72 -10.95
CA ARG A 6 -1.31 18.32 -11.10
C ARG A 6 -1.92 17.94 -9.76
N ILE A 7 -3.17 18.34 -9.53
CA ILE A 7 -3.98 17.89 -8.39
C ILE A 7 -5.43 17.71 -8.85
N HIS A 8 -6.03 16.57 -8.54
CA HIS A 8 -7.43 16.30 -8.89
C HIS A 8 -8.01 15.17 -8.03
N ARG A 9 -9.34 15.10 -7.96
CA ARG A 9 -10.05 13.98 -7.32
C ARG A 9 -10.17 12.80 -8.28
N ILE A 10 -9.96 11.59 -7.78
CA ILE A 10 -10.19 10.37 -8.57
C ILE A 10 -11.65 9.91 -8.44
N PRO A 11 -12.19 9.22 -9.46
CA PRO A 11 -13.50 8.60 -9.36
C PRO A 11 -13.57 7.63 -8.17
N LYS A 12 -14.69 7.67 -7.44
CA LYS A 12 -14.94 6.75 -6.34
C LYS A 12 -15.47 5.43 -6.89
N PRO A 13 -15.00 4.27 -6.38
CA PRO A 13 -15.62 2.98 -6.67
C PRO A 13 -17.11 2.94 -6.26
N THR A 14 -17.95 2.36 -7.12
CA THR A 14 -19.42 2.29 -6.92
C THR A 14 -19.84 1.52 -5.66
N TYR A 15 -18.99 0.62 -5.15
CA TYR A 15 -19.29 -0.14 -3.92
C TYR A 15 -19.13 0.68 -2.64
N LEU A 16 -18.53 1.88 -2.71
CA LEU A 16 -18.39 2.75 -1.54
C LEU A 16 -19.61 3.67 -1.39
N PRO A 17 -20.06 3.94 -0.16
CA PRO A 17 -21.17 4.87 0.10
C PRO A 17 -20.92 6.26 -0.48
N ASP A 18 -21.98 6.98 -0.83
CA ASP A 18 -21.89 8.33 -1.39
C ASP A 18 -21.29 9.36 -0.42
N SER A 19 -21.46 9.15 0.88
CA SER A 19 -20.84 9.94 1.95
C SER A 19 -19.31 9.80 2.02
N THR A 20 -18.73 8.72 1.48
CA THR A 20 -17.28 8.52 1.49
C THR A 20 -16.58 9.57 0.60
N PRO A 21 -15.62 10.35 1.12
CA PRO A 21 -14.87 11.31 0.33
C PRO A 21 -14.11 10.66 -0.83
N ARG A 22 -14.01 11.37 -1.96
CA ARG A 22 -13.13 10.97 -3.07
C ARG A 22 -11.67 11.21 -2.69
N ASP A 23 -10.83 10.21 -2.96
CA ASP A 23 -9.37 10.36 -2.87
C ASP A 23 -8.87 11.46 -3.82
N VAL A 24 -7.76 12.09 -3.44
CA VAL A 24 -7.08 13.13 -4.21
C VAL A 24 -5.76 12.60 -4.70
N LEU A 25 -5.53 12.67 -6.01
CA LEU A 25 -4.24 12.38 -6.62
C LEU A 25 -3.52 13.70 -6.90
N PHE A 26 -2.33 13.85 -6.31
CA PHE A 26 -1.46 14.99 -6.59
C PHE A 26 -0.09 14.52 -7.07
N ARG A 27 0.47 15.25 -8.03
CA ARG A 27 1.78 15.02 -8.62
C ARG A 27 2.66 16.22 -8.31
N THR A 28 3.74 15.97 -7.58
CA THR A 28 4.80 16.95 -7.35
C THR A 28 5.77 16.96 -8.52
N HIS A 29 6.29 18.13 -8.87
CA HIS A 29 7.29 18.26 -9.92
C HIS A 29 8.57 17.47 -9.62
N PHE A 30 9.06 17.57 -8.37
CA PHE A 30 10.28 16.91 -7.93
C PHE A 30 10.01 15.67 -7.08
N PHE A 31 10.65 14.55 -7.41
CA PHE A 31 10.51 13.29 -6.68
C PHE A 31 10.91 13.39 -5.21
N HIS A 32 11.98 14.12 -4.89
CA HIS A 32 12.43 14.25 -3.49
C HIS A 32 11.40 14.97 -2.61
N ILE A 33 10.63 15.92 -3.17
CA ILE A 33 9.56 16.62 -2.44
C ILE A 33 8.47 15.62 -2.05
N LYS A 34 8.05 14.75 -2.96
CA LYS A 34 7.10 13.66 -2.67
C LYS A 34 7.57 12.80 -1.51
N GLU A 35 8.84 12.38 -1.52
CA GLU A 35 9.40 11.54 -0.45
C GLU A 35 9.49 12.28 0.90
N LEU A 36 9.86 13.57 0.88
CA LEU A 36 9.86 14.41 2.09
C LEU A 36 8.46 14.56 2.69
N VAL A 37 7.44 14.83 1.86
CA VAL A 37 6.04 14.94 2.28
C VAL A 37 5.55 13.62 2.89
N LEU A 38 5.84 12.49 2.24
CA LEU A 38 5.44 11.17 2.77
C LEU A 38 6.17 10.80 4.06
N LYS A 39 7.45 11.17 4.20
CA LYS A 39 8.21 10.98 5.45
C LYS A 39 7.60 11.82 6.56
N ALA A 40 7.38 13.11 6.31
CA ALA A 40 6.76 14.02 7.26
C ALA A 40 5.38 13.51 7.71
N SER A 41 4.55 13.04 6.77
CA SER A 41 3.23 12.46 7.09
C SER A 41 3.28 11.22 7.99
N ARG A 42 4.35 10.42 7.94
CA ARG A 42 4.50 9.21 8.77
C ARG A 42 5.10 9.48 10.15
N THR A 43 5.94 10.51 10.26
CA THR A 43 6.61 10.90 11.51
C THR A 43 5.77 11.86 12.33
N ARG A 44 4.77 12.51 11.72
CA ARG A 44 3.89 13.45 12.41
C ARG A 44 3.13 12.76 13.54
N GLU A 45 3.28 13.30 14.75
CA GLU A 45 2.60 12.77 15.96
C GLU A 45 1.15 13.24 16.02
N GLN A 46 0.87 14.47 15.57
CA GLN A 46 -0.45 15.08 15.63
C GLN A 46 -1.13 15.08 14.25
N PRO A 47 -2.46 14.90 14.15
CA PRO A 47 -3.19 15.05 12.89
C PRO A 47 -3.03 16.46 12.26
N LEU A 48 -3.46 16.63 11.02
CA LEU A 48 -3.72 17.98 10.50
C LEU A 48 -4.96 18.51 11.23
N GLU A 49 -4.83 19.65 11.91
CA GLU A 49 -5.90 20.26 12.72
C GLU A 49 -7.18 20.44 11.91
N ASP A 50 -7.06 20.99 10.70
CA ASP A 50 -8.19 21.22 9.80
C ASP A 50 -8.71 19.94 9.11
N TYR A 51 -7.91 18.88 9.10
CA TYR A 51 -8.19 17.66 8.34
C TYR A 51 -7.84 16.38 9.14
N PRO A 52 -8.52 16.15 10.27
CA PRO A 52 -8.30 14.97 11.07
C PRO A 52 -8.63 13.71 10.25
N GLY A 53 -7.71 12.74 10.26
CA GLY A 53 -7.90 11.45 9.58
C GLY A 53 -7.45 11.39 8.12
N VAL A 54 -6.93 12.49 7.54
CA VAL A 54 -6.29 12.42 6.22
C VAL A 54 -5.02 11.58 6.28
N LYS A 55 -4.91 10.61 5.37
CA LYS A 55 -3.76 9.72 5.24
C LYS A 55 -3.12 9.89 3.87
N LEU A 56 -1.80 9.97 3.83
CA LEU A 56 -1.04 10.07 2.58
C LEU A 56 -0.41 8.71 2.25
N PHE A 57 -0.59 8.29 1.00
CA PHE A 57 -0.02 7.05 0.47
C PHE A 57 0.76 7.31 -0.81
N ASN A 58 1.69 6.41 -1.13
CA ASN A 58 2.32 6.41 -2.45
C ASN A 58 1.33 5.87 -3.49
N ASP A 59 1.27 6.52 -4.65
CA ASP A 59 0.60 5.96 -5.82
C ASP A 59 1.46 4.83 -6.42
N LEU A 60 0.96 3.60 -6.34
CA LEU A 60 1.67 2.40 -6.78
C LEU A 60 0.82 1.64 -7.78
N SER A 61 1.48 1.13 -8.84
CA SER A 61 0.79 0.33 -9.84
C SER A 61 0.17 -0.94 -9.23
N ALA A 62 -0.94 -1.40 -9.82
CA ALA A 62 -1.61 -2.62 -9.39
C ALA A 62 -0.68 -3.84 -9.39
N ALA A 63 0.25 -3.93 -10.35
CA ALA A 63 1.27 -4.96 -10.41
C ALA A 63 2.25 -4.90 -9.22
N THR A 64 2.67 -3.70 -8.82
CA THR A 64 3.53 -3.50 -7.64
C THR A 64 2.80 -3.90 -6.36
N LEU A 65 1.55 -3.48 -6.20
CA LEU A 65 0.71 -3.86 -5.06
C LEU A 65 0.49 -5.38 -5.00
N LYS A 66 0.24 -6.03 -6.16
CA LYS A 66 0.09 -7.49 -6.24
C LYS A 66 1.37 -8.21 -5.80
N LYS A 67 2.54 -7.75 -6.24
CA LYS A 67 3.83 -8.30 -5.80
C LYS A 67 4.09 -8.05 -4.31
N ARG A 68 3.80 -6.86 -3.77
CA ARG A 68 3.95 -6.63 -2.32
C ARG A 68 3.05 -7.52 -1.47
N ARG A 69 1.84 -7.84 -1.96
CA ARG A 69 0.94 -8.78 -1.29
C ARG A 69 1.51 -10.19 -1.16
N THR A 70 2.45 -10.62 -2.01
CA THR A 70 3.06 -11.97 -1.89
C THR A 70 3.93 -12.10 -0.65
N TYR A 71 4.38 -10.99 -0.06
CA TYR A 71 5.14 -10.96 1.19
C TYR A 71 4.24 -10.95 2.44
N HIS A 72 2.92 -11.14 2.29
CA HIS A 72 1.97 -11.00 3.39
C HIS A 72 2.40 -11.75 4.66
N GLN A 73 2.75 -13.03 4.52
CA GLN A 73 3.18 -13.85 5.66
C GLN A 73 4.41 -13.29 6.36
N VAL A 74 5.38 -12.81 5.59
CA VAL A 74 6.61 -12.21 6.11
C VAL A 74 6.28 -10.90 6.84
N ALA A 75 5.50 -10.03 6.20
CA ALA A 75 5.09 -8.75 6.79
C ALA A 75 4.28 -8.94 8.09
N GLU A 76 3.44 -9.97 8.14
CA GLU A 76 2.65 -10.28 9.32
C GLU A 76 3.51 -10.80 10.46
N ALA A 77 4.40 -11.77 10.20
CA ALA A 77 5.34 -12.28 11.21
C ALA A 77 6.17 -11.14 11.81
N LEU A 78 6.72 -10.26 10.96
CA LEU A 78 7.49 -9.10 11.40
C LEU A 78 6.66 -8.14 12.25
N ARG A 79 5.40 -7.88 11.87
CA ARG A 79 4.49 -7.02 12.64
C ARG A 79 4.14 -7.63 14.00
N GLN A 80 3.83 -8.93 14.05
CA GLN A 80 3.50 -9.64 15.29
C GLN A 80 4.69 -9.65 16.27
N HIS A 81 5.90 -9.74 15.74
CA HIS A 81 7.13 -9.76 16.54
C HIS A 81 7.76 -8.37 16.80
N GLY A 82 7.08 -7.28 16.39
CA GLY A 82 7.58 -5.90 16.57
C GLY A 82 8.83 -5.57 15.74
N THR A 83 9.20 -6.40 14.77
CA THR A 83 10.37 -6.21 13.93
C THR A 83 10.10 -5.15 12.86
N LYS A 84 10.91 -4.09 12.85
CA LYS A 84 10.75 -2.98 11.90
C LYS A 84 11.09 -3.43 10.48
N TYR A 85 10.25 -3.05 9.54
CA TYR A 85 10.53 -3.22 8.11
C TYR A 85 10.02 -2.02 7.31
N ARG A 86 10.53 -1.88 6.09
CA ARG A 86 10.04 -0.89 5.11
C ARG A 86 10.06 -1.47 3.71
N TRP A 87 9.20 -0.96 2.84
CA TRP A 87 9.20 -1.33 1.43
C TRP A 87 10.29 -0.57 0.67
N GLY A 88 11.21 -1.31 0.05
CA GLY A 88 12.12 -0.79 -0.97
C GLY A 88 11.44 -0.74 -2.35
N TYR A 89 11.84 0.22 -3.17
CA TYR A 89 11.33 0.32 -4.54
C TYR A 89 11.95 -0.77 -5.44
N PRO A 90 11.18 -1.39 -6.35
CA PRO A 90 9.72 -1.32 -6.46
C PRO A 90 9.01 -2.28 -5.47
N THR A 91 9.58 -3.48 -5.27
CA THR A 91 8.93 -4.59 -4.55
C THR A 91 9.86 -5.31 -3.56
N LYS A 92 11.00 -4.72 -3.19
CA LYS A 92 11.88 -5.27 -2.17
C LYS A 92 11.32 -4.95 -0.79
N MET A 93 11.61 -5.77 0.21
CA MET A 93 11.36 -5.42 1.61
C MET A 93 12.71 -5.30 2.32
N LEU A 94 12.86 -4.28 3.15
CA LEU A 94 14.05 -4.00 3.93
C LEU A 94 13.68 -4.26 5.39
N VAL A 95 14.26 -5.29 5.98
CA VAL A 95 13.95 -5.75 7.33
C VAL A 95 15.09 -5.36 8.27
N GLN A 96 14.75 -4.82 9.43
CA GLN A 96 15.74 -4.41 10.43
C GLN A 96 15.78 -5.40 11.58
N HIS A 97 16.93 -6.02 11.80
CA HIS A 97 17.16 -6.96 12.92
C HIS A 97 18.58 -6.82 13.44
N GLY A 98 18.74 -6.77 14.77
CA GLY A 98 20.06 -6.60 15.40
C GLY A 98 20.83 -5.38 14.90
N GLY A 99 20.15 -4.25 14.65
CA GLY A 99 20.76 -3.03 14.12
C GLY A 99 21.13 -3.05 12.63
N THR A 100 21.03 -4.20 11.96
CA THR A 100 21.36 -4.34 10.53
C THR A 100 20.10 -4.30 9.66
N LEU A 101 20.18 -3.60 8.53
CA LEU A 101 19.12 -3.58 7.53
C LEU A 101 19.42 -4.61 6.44
N ARG A 102 18.59 -5.64 6.29
CA ARG A 102 18.72 -6.66 5.24
C ARG A 102 17.65 -6.51 4.17
N PRO A 103 18.02 -6.39 2.88
CA PRO A 103 17.06 -6.45 1.78
C PRO A 103 16.64 -7.88 1.49
N ILE A 104 15.34 -8.10 1.28
CA ILE A 104 14.77 -9.33 0.73
C ILE A 104 14.07 -9.00 -0.59
N SER A 105 14.32 -9.82 -1.61
CA SER A 105 13.80 -9.63 -2.98
C SER A 105 12.73 -10.65 -3.35
N THR A 106 12.57 -11.72 -2.57
CA THR A 106 11.45 -12.66 -2.71
C THR A 106 10.81 -13.03 -1.35
N PRO A 107 9.55 -13.51 -1.34
CA PRO A 107 8.90 -14.01 -0.13
C PRO A 107 9.63 -15.21 0.50
N GLU A 108 10.20 -16.10 -0.32
CA GLU A 108 10.90 -17.31 0.13
C GLU A 108 12.18 -16.94 0.89
N GLU A 109 12.92 -15.95 0.40
CA GLU A 109 14.06 -15.36 1.10
C GLU A 109 13.64 -14.78 2.45
N GLY A 110 12.50 -14.07 2.50
CA GLY A 110 11.93 -13.56 3.74
C GLY A 110 11.55 -14.67 4.72
N ILE A 111 10.96 -15.77 4.25
CA ILE A 111 10.62 -16.94 5.09
C ILE A 111 11.88 -17.59 5.65
N LYS A 112 12.93 -17.76 4.84
CA LYS A 112 14.21 -18.29 5.27
C LYS A 112 14.83 -17.41 6.36
N LEU A 113 14.81 -16.10 6.16
CA LEU A 113 15.28 -15.10 7.13
C LEU A 113 14.53 -15.19 8.47
N LEU A 114 13.21 -15.36 8.44
CA LEU A 114 12.42 -15.50 9.67
C LEU A 114 12.79 -16.77 10.44
N LYS A 115 13.04 -17.88 9.74
CA LYS A 115 13.53 -19.12 10.37
C LYS A 115 14.90 -18.93 11.01
N GLU A 116 15.83 -18.26 10.32
CA GLU A 116 17.15 -17.93 10.84
C GLU A 116 17.10 -17.09 12.12
N TRP A 117 16.07 -16.25 12.28
CA TRP A 117 15.86 -15.42 13.47
C TRP A 117 14.90 -16.04 14.49
N ASN A 118 14.50 -17.30 14.29
CA ASN A 118 13.57 -18.02 15.15
C ASN A 118 12.23 -17.27 15.36
N ILE A 119 11.79 -16.51 14.35
CA ILE A 119 10.50 -15.81 14.37
C ILE A 119 9.43 -16.78 13.84
N PRO A 120 8.35 -17.05 14.61
CA PRO A 120 7.27 -17.90 14.16
C PRO A 120 6.62 -17.38 12.88
N ILE A 121 6.36 -18.28 11.93
CA ILE A 121 5.68 -17.95 10.69
C ILE A 121 4.19 -18.19 10.90
N PRO A 122 3.33 -17.18 10.74
CA PRO A 122 1.90 -17.36 10.87
C PRO A 122 1.36 -18.28 9.75
N PRO A 123 0.31 -19.07 10.02
CA PRO A 123 -0.37 -19.85 8.99
C PRO A 123 -0.79 -18.96 7.83
N THR A 124 -0.73 -19.48 6.59
CA THR A 124 -1.29 -18.79 5.43
C THR A 124 -2.81 -18.78 5.55
N GLU A 125 -3.40 -17.85 6.29
CA GLU A 125 -4.83 -17.64 6.19
C GLU A 125 -5.14 -17.07 4.80
N PRO A 126 -6.05 -17.68 4.03
CA PRO A 126 -6.53 -17.06 2.81
C PRO A 126 -7.24 -15.77 3.23
N HIS A 127 -6.64 -14.62 2.90
CA HIS A 127 -7.32 -13.33 3.05
C HIS A 127 -8.66 -13.39 2.35
N LYS A 128 -9.74 -13.44 3.14
CA LYS A 128 -11.11 -13.26 2.68
C LYS A 128 -11.28 -11.82 2.25
N HIS A 129 -10.74 -11.48 1.08
CA HIS A 129 -11.12 -10.25 0.44
C HIS A 129 -12.52 -10.43 -0.13
N PRO A 130 -13.40 -9.41 -0.04
CA PRO A 130 -14.61 -9.43 -0.82
C PRO A 130 -14.20 -9.66 -2.27
N ILE A 131 -14.67 -10.77 -2.84
CA ILE A 131 -14.47 -11.11 -4.24
C ILE A 131 -14.87 -9.86 -5.02
N ARG A 132 -13.90 -9.20 -5.67
CA ARG A 132 -14.22 -8.18 -6.66
C ARG A 132 -15.06 -8.91 -7.69
N LYS A 133 -16.38 -8.73 -7.68
CA LYS A 133 -17.22 -9.11 -8.80
C LYS A 133 -16.57 -8.44 -10.01
N THR A 134 -15.95 -9.24 -10.87
CA THR A 134 -15.35 -8.75 -12.09
C THR A 134 -16.45 -8.00 -12.85
N ALA A 135 -16.09 -6.84 -13.37
CA ALA A 135 -16.93 -6.00 -14.21
C ALA A 135 -17.19 -6.66 -15.58
N GLN A 136 -17.61 -7.93 -15.58
CA GLN A 136 -17.89 -8.72 -16.77
C GLN A 136 -19.35 -8.56 -17.24
N GLU A 137 -20.15 -7.74 -16.54
CA GLU A 137 -21.54 -7.41 -16.93
C GLU A 137 -21.66 -6.21 -17.89
N TRP A 138 -20.57 -5.49 -18.19
CA TRP A 138 -20.62 -4.30 -19.07
C TRP A 138 -20.84 -4.64 -20.56
N SER A 139 -20.86 -5.92 -20.96
CA SER A 139 -21.08 -6.33 -22.36
C SER A 139 -22.54 -6.48 -22.76
N LYS A 140 -23.52 -6.27 -21.87
CA LYS A 140 -24.94 -6.23 -22.29
C LYS A 140 -25.33 -4.82 -22.72
N VAL A 141 -24.93 -4.43 -23.94
CA VAL A 141 -25.58 -3.33 -24.66
C VAL A 141 -27.06 -3.67 -24.74
N ARG A 142 -27.90 -2.98 -23.95
CA ARG A 142 -29.35 -3.01 -24.15
C ARG A 142 -29.62 -2.44 -25.54
N LYS A 143 -29.89 -3.31 -26.52
CA LYS A 143 -30.55 -2.88 -27.76
C LYS A 143 -31.86 -2.22 -27.36
N ARG A 144 -31.96 -0.91 -27.56
CA ARG A 144 -33.24 -0.20 -27.48
C ARG A 144 -34.14 -0.80 -28.56
N LEU A 145 -35.25 -1.39 -28.14
CA LEU A 145 -36.34 -1.73 -29.05
C LEU A 145 -36.94 -0.39 -29.51
N THR A 146 -36.90 -0.19 -30.83
CA THR A 146 -37.69 0.80 -31.58
C THR A 146 -39.17 0.49 -31.48
#